data_AF-A0A2G2KBF4-F1
#
_entry.id   AF-A0A2G2KBF4-F1
#
_cell.length_a   1.000
_cell.length_b   1.000
_cell.length_c   1.000
_cell.angle_alpha   90.00
_cell.angle_beta   90.00
_cell.angle_gamma   90.00
#
_symmetry.space_group_name_H-M   'P 1'
#
loop_
_entity.id
_entity.type
_entity.pdbx_description
1 polymer ?
#
loop_
_entity_poly.entity_id
_entity_poly.type
_entity_poly.pdbx_seq_one_letter_code
_entity_poly.pdbx_strand_id
1 'polypeptide(L)'
;MTCLWSIGTMVSGAGIEEPSLFVEPGIFVVRPNQTLYFAIVQTMPFARPSFGNILKAIDSVIAKDYPARGEVMFNRIEHYFGDQLGNCKIVVWGLAFKALTNDVRESPAITLAQRLIGAGASLEVHDPQAMETAKAVLGDKQIEYCQHMYDPLKDADALVVCTEWQEFRTPDFARMPS
;
A
#
# COMPACT_ATOMS: atom_id res chain seq x y z
N MET A 1 1.23 20.72 -2.82
CA MET A 1 1.20 20.68 -1.34
C MET A 1 2.29 19.72 -0.94
N THR A 2 3.36 20.21 -0.32
CA THR A 2 4.52 19.40 0.05
C THR A 2 4.50 19.27 1.56
N CYS A 3 4.30 18.05 2.07
CA CYS A 3 4.46 17.77 3.49
C CYS A 3 5.96 17.56 3.75
N LEU A 4 6.54 18.38 4.62
CA LEU A 4 7.93 18.26 5.05
C LEU A 4 7.94 17.95 6.54
N TRP A 5 8.66 16.90 6.92
CA TRP A 5 8.97 16.57 8.29
C TRP A 5 10.26 17.29 8.66
N SER A 6 10.25 18.13 9.71
CA SER A 6 11.47 18.70 10.28
C SER A 6 11.62 18.27 11.73
N ILE A 7 12.84 17.88 12.08
CA ILE A 7 13.27 17.56 13.45
C ILE A 7 14.07 18.75 13.94
N GLY A 8 13.61 19.43 15.00
CA GLY A 8 14.35 20.49 15.68
C GLY A 8 14.73 20.05 17.10
N THR A 9 15.91 20.45 17.57
CA THR A 9 16.35 20.30 18.96
C THR A 9 16.10 21.60 19.71
N MET A 10 15.37 21.55 20.83
CA MET A 10 14.99 22.73 21.63
C MET A 10 15.49 22.62 23.08
N VAL A 11 15.53 23.74 23.81
CA VAL A 11 15.88 23.84 25.24
C VAL A 11 14.67 24.38 26.02
N SER A 12 14.33 23.74 27.15
CA SER A 12 13.03 23.86 27.85
C SER A 12 12.72 25.25 28.47
N GLY A 13 11.43 25.60 28.59
CA GLY A 13 10.97 26.83 29.26
C GLY A 13 9.68 26.72 30.12
N ALA A 14 9.13 25.53 30.35
CA ALA A 14 7.76 25.37 30.89
C ALA A 14 7.65 24.72 32.30
N GLY A 15 8.75 24.56 33.05
CA GLY A 15 8.71 24.06 34.44
C GLY A 15 8.37 22.57 34.60
N ILE A 16 8.35 21.81 33.51
CA ILE A 16 8.30 20.34 33.49
C ILE A 16 9.75 19.86 33.24
N GLU A 17 10.18 18.81 33.93
CA GLU A 17 11.51 18.22 33.73
C GLU A 17 11.54 17.51 32.36
N GLU A 18 12.11 18.19 31.36
CA GLU A 18 12.26 17.70 29.99
C GLU A 18 13.69 17.18 29.75
N PRO A 19 13.88 16.12 28.94
CA PRO A 19 15.22 15.65 28.59
C PRO A 19 16.02 16.72 27.83
N SER A 20 17.35 16.70 27.95
CA SER A 20 18.27 17.70 27.36
C SER A 20 18.20 17.82 25.84
N LEU A 21 17.72 16.76 25.18
CA LEU A 21 17.40 16.71 23.76
C LEU A 21 16.09 15.96 23.60
N PHE A 22 15.15 16.56 22.87
CA PHE A 22 13.91 15.91 22.50
C PHE A 22 13.49 16.30 21.08
N VAL A 23 12.64 15.47 20.50
CA VAL A 23 12.06 15.69 19.17
C VAL A 23 10.65 16.19 19.36
N GLU A 24 10.31 17.30 18.71
CA GLU A 24 8.93 17.76 18.57
C GLU A 24 8.43 17.39 17.17
N PRO A 25 7.71 16.26 17.00
CA PRO A 25 7.09 16.00 15.72
C PRO A 25 6.04 17.08 15.45
N GLY A 26 6.16 17.72 14.30
CA GLY A 26 5.24 18.76 13.84
C GLY A 26 4.68 18.45 12.47
N ILE A 27 3.42 18.83 12.24
CA ILE A 27 2.82 18.86 10.91
C ILE A 27 2.90 20.29 10.40
N PHE A 28 3.56 20.46 9.26
CA PHE A 28 3.69 21.74 8.57
C PHE A 28 2.93 21.68 7.24
N VAL A 29 1.98 22.59 7.05
CA VAL A 29 1.28 22.78 5.78
C VAL A 29 1.94 23.97 5.07
N VAL A 30 2.67 23.68 4.00
CA VAL A 30 3.38 24.69 3.19
C VAL A 30 2.63 24.93 1.88
N ARG A 31 2.31 26.19 1.60
CA ARG A 31 1.67 26.62 0.34
C ARG A 31 2.67 26.46 -0.83
N PRO A 32 2.20 26.38 -2.09
CA PRO A 32 3.07 26.29 -3.27
C PRO A 32 4.11 27.41 -3.40
N ASN A 33 3.81 28.62 -2.88
CA ASN A 33 4.74 29.76 -2.84
C ASN A 33 5.76 29.69 -1.69
N GLN A 34 5.97 28.51 -1.08
CA GLN A 34 6.89 28.27 0.02
C GLN A 34 6.57 29.04 1.32
N THR A 35 5.35 29.58 1.46
CA THR A 35 4.91 30.18 2.72
C THR A 35 4.22 29.16 3.63
N LEU A 36 4.43 29.28 4.93
CA LEU A 36 3.74 28.47 5.93
C LEU A 36 2.25 28.86 6.00
N TYR A 37 1.36 27.88 5.83
CA TYR A 37 -0.09 28.05 6.03
C TYR A 37 -0.49 27.74 7.47
N PHE A 38 -0.02 26.60 7.97
CA PHE A 38 -0.37 26.07 9.29
C PHE A 38 0.79 25.23 9.80
N ALA A 39 1.07 25.35 11.10
CA ALA A 39 1.95 24.45 11.81
C ALA A 39 1.24 24.00 13.09
N ILE A 40 1.29 22.70 13.36
CA ILE A 40 1.02 22.18 14.70
C ILE A 40 2.25 21.40 15.14
N VAL A 41 2.80 21.81 16.27
CA VAL A 41 3.90 21.13 16.93
C VAL A 41 3.27 20.38 18.10
N GLN A 42 3.58 19.08 18.25
CA GLN A 42 3.05 18.32 19.39
C GLN A 42 3.79 18.75 20.66
N THR A 43 3.22 19.73 21.36
CA THR A 43 3.83 20.38 22.53
C THR A 43 3.61 19.64 23.85
N MET A 44 2.83 18.54 23.86
CA MET A 44 2.51 17.81 25.10
C MET A 44 3.60 16.79 25.43
N PRO A 45 4.44 17.01 26.46
CA PRO A 45 5.61 16.18 26.72
C PRO A 45 5.27 14.70 26.95
N PHE A 46 4.09 14.40 27.51
CA PHE A 46 3.66 13.03 27.82
C PHE A 46 3.13 12.23 26.62
N ALA A 47 2.79 12.89 25.50
CA ALA A 47 2.32 12.23 24.28
C ALA A 47 3.46 11.95 23.28
N ARG A 48 4.69 12.36 23.61
CA ARG A 48 5.88 12.18 22.78
C ARG A 48 6.51 10.81 23.08
N PRO A 49 6.60 9.88 22.12
CA PRO A 49 7.45 8.72 22.30
C PRO A 49 8.91 9.17 22.37
N SER A 50 9.68 8.63 23.32
CA SER A 50 11.13 8.87 23.34
C SER A 50 11.77 8.37 22.04
N PHE A 51 12.88 8.98 21.62
CA PHE A 51 13.60 8.52 20.43
C PHE A 51 14.00 7.03 20.55
N GLY A 52 14.39 6.59 21.76
CA GLY A 52 14.63 5.18 22.04
C GLY A 52 13.39 4.28 21.86
N ASN A 53 12.18 4.76 22.14
CA ASN A 53 10.95 4.02 21.88
C ASN A 53 10.62 3.94 20.38
N ILE A 54 10.92 4.99 19.61
CA ILE A 54 10.79 4.98 18.15
C ILE A 54 11.77 3.96 17.54
N LEU A 55 13.04 3.99 17.97
CA LEU A 55 14.05 3.00 17.54
C LEU A 55 13.62 1.58 17.89
N LYS A 56 13.15 1.34 19.12
CA LYS A 56 12.61 0.03 19.51
C LYS A 56 11.42 -0.42 18.67
N ALA A 57 10.56 0.50 18.21
CA ALA A 57 9.47 0.17 17.32
C ALA A 57 9.99 -0.27 15.93
N ILE A 58 11.02 0.40 15.40
CA ILE A 58 11.69 0.01 14.16
C ILE A 58 12.40 -1.34 14.32
N ASP A 59 13.19 -1.51 15.39
CA ASP A 59 13.84 -2.78 15.73
C ASP A 59 12.82 -3.91 15.85
N SER A 60 11.65 -3.65 16.42
CA SER A 60 10.57 -4.63 16.51
C SER A 60 9.97 -5.01 15.15
N VAL A 61 9.88 -4.07 14.20
CA VAL A 61 9.43 -4.36 12.84
C VAL A 61 10.47 -5.20 12.10
N ILE A 62 11.76 -4.84 12.23
CA ILE A 62 12.88 -5.59 11.64
C ILE A 62 12.95 -7.00 12.24
N ALA A 63 12.87 -7.14 13.56
CA ALA A 63 12.96 -8.43 14.24
C ALA A 63 11.78 -9.36 13.94
N LYS A 64 10.60 -8.80 13.65
CA LYS A 64 9.42 -9.58 13.24
C LYS A 64 9.43 -9.95 11.76
N ASP A 65 10.39 -9.43 11.00
CA ASP A 65 10.51 -9.61 9.55
C ASP A 65 9.15 -9.42 8.84
N TYR A 66 8.41 -8.38 9.26
CA TYR A 66 7.08 -8.15 8.71
C TYR A 66 7.23 -7.74 7.25
N PRO A 67 6.70 -8.54 6.30
CA PRO A 67 7.07 -8.37 4.92
C PRO A 67 6.42 -7.11 4.36
N ALA A 68 7.01 -6.56 3.29
CA ALA A 68 6.54 -5.33 2.67
C ALA A 68 5.06 -5.45 2.25
N ARG A 69 4.38 -4.31 2.16
CA ARG A 69 2.95 -4.29 1.83
C ARG A 69 2.73 -4.91 0.45
N GLY A 70 1.90 -5.95 0.36
CA GLY A 70 1.66 -6.75 -0.85
C GLY A 70 2.29 -8.15 -0.80
N GLU A 71 3.38 -8.32 -0.05
CA GLU A 71 4.12 -9.58 0.06
C GLU A 71 3.35 -10.68 0.81
N VAL A 72 2.57 -10.29 1.83
CA VAL A 72 1.77 -11.26 2.60
C VAL A 72 0.80 -12.03 1.70
N MET A 73 0.17 -11.34 0.74
CA MET A 73 -0.77 -11.99 -0.18
C MET A 73 -0.03 -12.88 -1.19
N PHE A 74 1.09 -12.41 -1.73
CA PHE A 74 1.93 -13.22 -2.61
C PHE A 74 2.37 -14.52 -1.91
N ASN A 75 2.93 -14.42 -0.70
CA ASN A 75 3.41 -15.58 0.05
C ASN A 75 2.29 -16.60 0.33
N ARG A 76 1.04 -16.15 0.53
CA ARG A 76 -0.11 -17.05 0.72
C ARG A 76 -0.48 -17.78 -0.57
N ILE A 77 -0.45 -17.07 -1.71
CA ILE A 77 -0.75 -17.64 -3.03
C ILE A 77 0.36 -18.64 -3.42
N GLU A 78 1.63 -18.25 -3.26
CA GLU A 78 2.79 -19.11 -3.50
C GLU A 78 2.75 -20.36 -2.62
N HIS A 79 2.42 -20.23 -1.34
CA HIS A 79 2.27 -21.38 -0.46
C HIS A 79 1.13 -22.32 -0.89
N TYR A 80 0.02 -21.78 -1.41
CA TYR A 80 -1.14 -22.57 -1.82
C TYR A 80 -0.88 -23.34 -3.12
N PHE A 81 -0.35 -22.67 -4.15
CA PHE A 81 -0.13 -23.28 -5.47
C PHE A 81 1.23 -24.01 -5.57
N GLY A 82 2.21 -23.64 -4.76
CA GLY A 82 3.55 -24.21 -4.78
C GLY A 82 4.17 -24.15 -6.18
N ASP A 83 4.75 -25.27 -6.62
CA ASP A 83 5.39 -25.40 -7.93
C ASP A 83 4.45 -25.18 -9.12
N GLN A 84 3.12 -25.19 -8.90
CA GLN A 84 2.13 -24.99 -9.95
C GLN A 84 1.89 -23.51 -10.26
N LEU A 85 2.32 -22.58 -9.39
CA LEU A 85 2.00 -21.16 -9.52
C LEU A 85 2.36 -20.58 -10.90
N GLY A 86 3.49 -20.99 -11.48
CA GLY A 86 3.93 -20.54 -12.80
C GLY A 86 3.04 -20.98 -13.96
N ASN A 87 2.09 -21.89 -13.74
CA ASN A 87 1.12 -22.35 -14.72
C ASN A 87 -0.30 -21.84 -14.42
N CYS A 88 -0.48 -21.05 -13.35
CA CYS A 88 -1.78 -20.57 -12.94
C CYS A 88 -2.15 -19.24 -13.60
N LYS A 89 -3.45 -19.08 -13.87
CA LYS A 89 -4.09 -17.82 -14.20
C LYS A 89 -4.68 -17.21 -12.93
N ILE A 90 -4.11 -16.08 -12.49
CA ILE A 90 -4.57 -15.35 -11.30
C ILE A 90 -5.27 -14.06 -11.73
N VAL A 91 -6.50 -13.86 -11.23
CA VAL A 91 -7.27 -12.65 -11.47
C VAL A 91 -7.08 -11.68 -10.33
N VAL A 92 -6.83 -10.40 -10.64
CA VAL A 92 -6.72 -9.34 -9.63
C VAL A 92 -7.79 -8.28 -9.84
N TRP A 93 -8.63 -8.10 -8.84
CA TRP A 93 -9.60 -7.01 -8.75
C TRP A 93 -9.05 -5.89 -7.87
N GLY A 94 -8.87 -4.71 -8.45
CA GLY A 94 -8.33 -3.54 -7.78
C GLY A 94 -6.82 -3.43 -7.96
N LEU A 95 -6.38 -2.32 -8.52
CA LEU A 95 -4.99 -1.96 -8.78
C LEU A 95 -4.60 -0.65 -8.08
N ALA A 96 -5.57 0.24 -7.84
CA ALA A 96 -5.37 1.45 -7.06
C ALA A 96 -5.03 1.13 -5.59
N PHE A 97 -4.26 2.00 -4.93
CA PHE A 97 -3.89 1.78 -3.52
C PHE A 97 -5.10 1.88 -2.55
N LYS A 98 -6.19 2.48 -3.00
CA LYS A 98 -7.50 2.60 -2.33
C LYS A 98 -8.60 2.88 -3.35
N ALA A 99 -9.86 2.74 -2.96
CA ALA A 99 -10.98 3.07 -3.83
C ALA A 99 -11.06 4.58 -4.17
N LEU A 100 -11.75 4.90 -5.28
CA LEU A 100 -12.03 6.24 -5.80
C LEU A 100 -10.79 7.04 -6.22
N THR A 101 -9.74 6.36 -6.68
CA THR A 101 -8.56 7.00 -7.28
C THR A 101 -7.95 6.09 -8.34
N ASN A 102 -7.18 6.68 -9.26
CA ASN A 102 -6.34 5.97 -10.22
C ASN A 102 -4.87 5.88 -9.75
N ASP A 103 -4.57 6.34 -8.53
CA ASP A 103 -3.20 6.35 -8.02
C ASP A 103 -2.76 4.93 -7.65
N VAL A 104 -1.70 4.47 -8.29
CA VAL A 104 -1.10 3.15 -8.09
C VAL A 104 0.24 3.22 -7.35
N ARG A 105 0.71 4.42 -6.99
CA ARG A 105 1.96 4.57 -6.25
C ARG A 105 1.83 3.91 -4.88
N GLU A 106 2.83 3.13 -4.50
CA GLU A 106 2.83 2.33 -3.27
C GLU A 106 1.61 1.38 -3.15
N SER A 107 0.98 1.03 -4.29
CA SER A 107 -0.15 0.10 -4.29
C SER A 107 0.32 -1.33 -4.01
N PRO A 108 -0.22 -2.00 -2.98
CA PRO A 108 0.10 -3.41 -2.71
C PRO A 108 -0.27 -4.34 -3.85
N ALA A 109 -1.29 -3.98 -4.65
CA ALA A 109 -1.73 -4.74 -5.81
C ALA A 109 -0.68 -4.75 -6.93
N ILE A 110 0.03 -3.63 -7.12
CA ILE A 110 1.13 -3.55 -8.09
C ILE A 110 2.29 -4.43 -7.66
N THR A 111 2.69 -4.38 -6.37
CA THR A 111 3.72 -5.26 -5.83
C THR A 111 3.34 -6.73 -5.99
N LEU A 112 2.08 -7.09 -5.65
CA LEU A 112 1.56 -8.44 -5.85
C LEU A 112 1.64 -8.87 -7.32
N ALA A 113 1.16 -8.03 -8.25
CA ALA A 113 1.15 -8.34 -9.67
C ALA A 113 2.58 -8.58 -10.21
N GLN A 114 3.54 -7.73 -9.85
CA GLN A 114 4.95 -7.89 -10.24
C GLN A 114 5.53 -9.22 -9.72
N ARG A 115 5.20 -9.60 -8.48
CA ARG A 115 5.66 -10.85 -7.88
C ARG A 115 5.05 -12.07 -8.55
N LEU A 116 3.75 -12.05 -8.87
CA LEU A 116 3.07 -13.12 -9.59
C LEU A 116 3.63 -13.30 -11.01
N ILE A 117 3.82 -12.20 -11.75
CA ILE A 117 4.46 -12.22 -13.07
C ILE A 117 5.89 -12.76 -12.99
N GLY A 118 6.64 -12.36 -11.96
CA GLY A 118 8.00 -12.84 -11.70
C GLY A 118 8.07 -14.33 -11.38
N ALA A 119 7.02 -14.88 -10.75
CA ALA A 119 6.86 -16.31 -10.48
C ALA A 119 6.35 -17.11 -11.70
N GLY A 120 6.07 -16.44 -12.83
CA GLY A 120 5.63 -17.07 -14.08
C GLY A 120 4.11 -17.18 -14.23
N ALA A 121 3.32 -16.77 -13.24
CA ALA A 121 1.87 -16.79 -13.35
C ALA A 121 1.37 -15.83 -14.45
N SER A 122 0.27 -16.18 -15.11
CA SER A 122 -0.44 -15.24 -15.98
C SER A 122 -1.45 -14.45 -15.14
N LEU A 123 -1.56 -13.16 -15.46
CA LEU A 123 -2.49 -12.26 -14.79
C LEU A 123 -3.58 -11.78 -15.72
N GLU A 124 -4.78 -11.67 -15.18
CA GLU A 124 -5.81 -10.82 -15.76
C GLU A 124 -6.34 -9.88 -14.69
N VAL A 125 -6.43 -8.60 -15.00
CA VAL A 125 -6.67 -7.56 -14.00
C VAL A 125 -7.83 -6.67 -14.39
N HIS A 126 -8.51 -6.17 -13.37
CA HIS A 126 -9.55 -5.17 -13.53
C HIS A 126 -9.51 -4.16 -12.38
N ASP A 127 -9.55 -2.87 -12.72
CA ASP A 127 -9.77 -1.77 -11.78
C ASP A 127 -10.67 -0.70 -12.45
N PRO A 128 -11.66 -0.13 -11.76
CA PRO A 128 -12.55 0.86 -12.37
C PRO A 128 -11.88 2.16 -12.84
N GLN A 129 -10.72 2.53 -12.27
CA GLN A 129 -10.09 3.83 -12.53
C GLN A 129 -8.60 3.76 -12.82
N ALA A 130 -7.90 2.72 -12.39
CA ALA A 130 -6.44 2.66 -12.40
C ALA A 130 -5.82 1.87 -13.56
N MET A 131 -6.61 1.37 -14.52
CA MET A 131 -6.11 0.49 -15.59
C MET A 131 -4.94 1.10 -16.37
N GLU A 132 -5.11 2.33 -16.87
CA GLU A 132 -4.06 3.02 -17.65
C GLU A 132 -2.80 3.28 -16.82
N THR A 133 -2.97 3.69 -15.56
CA THR A 133 -1.83 4.01 -14.68
C THR A 133 -1.10 2.74 -14.24
N ALA A 134 -1.82 1.67 -13.94
CA ALA A 134 -1.25 0.36 -13.64
C ALA A 134 -0.52 -0.19 -14.86
N LYS A 135 -1.11 -0.08 -16.05
CA LYS A 135 -0.50 -0.50 -17.31
C LYS A 135 0.82 0.20 -17.59
N ALA A 136 0.90 1.51 -17.32
CA ALA A 136 2.15 2.26 -17.46
C ALA A 136 3.28 1.76 -16.55
N VAL A 137 2.95 1.08 -15.44
CA VAL A 137 3.93 0.55 -14.47
C VAL A 137 4.23 -0.94 -14.72
N LEU A 138 3.21 -1.74 -15.02
CA LEU A 138 3.32 -3.20 -15.15
C LEU A 138 3.65 -3.66 -16.58
N GLY A 139 3.36 -2.84 -17.60
CA GLY A 139 3.52 -3.21 -19.00
C GLY A 139 2.50 -4.26 -19.47
N ASP A 140 2.81 -4.96 -20.57
CA ASP A 140 1.88 -5.89 -21.25
C ASP A 140 2.33 -7.38 -21.18
N LYS A 141 3.43 -7.68 -20.48
CA LYS A 141 3.98 -9.04 -20.46
C LYS A 141 3.29 -9.89 -19.39
N GLN A 142 2.65 -10.99 -19.80
CA GLN A 142 1.96 -11.95 -18.92
C GLN A 142 0.82 -11.32 -18.10
N ILE A 143 0.24 -10.22 -18.59
CA ILE A 143 -0.87 -9.52 -17.94
C ILE A 143 -1.87 -9.05 -19.00
N GLU A 144 -3.15 -9.32 -18.78
CA GLU A 144 -4.27 -8.80 -19.57
C GLU A 144 -5.10 -7.81 -18.76
N TYR A 145 -5.54 -6.74 -19.41
CA TYR A 145 -6.27 -5.63 -18.81
C TYR A 145 -7.74 -5.66 -19.25
N CYS A 146 -8.63 -6.17 -18.39
CA CYS A 146 -10.02 -6.42 -18.74
C CYS A 146 -10.93 -5.23 -18.41
N GLN A 147 -11.85 -4.89 -19.30
CA GLN A 147 -12.76 -3.74 -19.14
C GLN A 147 -13.87 -3.98 -18.12
N HIS A 148 -14.28 -5.23 -17.90
CA HIS A 148 -15.31 -5.56 -16.92
C HIS A 148 -14.81 -6.60 -15.93
N MET A 149 -15.22 -6.46 -14.66
CA MET A 149 -14.75 -7.30 -13.55
C MET A 149 -14.99 -8.82 -13.74
N TYR A 150 -16.02 -9.23 -14.47
CA TYR A 150 -16.34 -10.66 -14.67
C TYR A 150 -15.59 -11.30 -15.83
N ASP A 151 -15.18 -10.50 -16.82
CA ASP A 151 -14.44 -10.98 -17.99
C ASP A 151 -13.18 -11.78 -17.60
N PRO A 152 -12.34 -11.33 -16.64
CA PRO A 152 -11.11 -12.04 -16.34
C PRO A 152 -11.31 -13.39 -15.63
N LEU A 153 -12.50 -13.66 -15.08
CA LEU A 153 -12.74 -14.84 -14.25
C LEU A 153 -12.78 -16.15 -15.02
N LYS A 154 -12.97 -16.10 -16.34
CA LYS A 154 -13.05 -17.31 -17.16
C LYS A 154 -11.75 -18.10 -17.06
N ASP A 155 -11.82 -19.38 -16.70
CA ASP A 155 -10.65 -20.28 -16.56
C ASP A 155 -9.61 -19.79 -15.53
N ALA A 156 -10.01 -18.93 -14.58
CA ALA A 156 -9.14 -18.45 -13.52
C ALA A 156 -8.94 -19.50 -12.41
N ASP A 157 -7.70 -19.72 -11.98
CA ASP A 157 -7.38 -20.60 -10.85
C ASP A 157 -7.64 -19.92 -9.49
N ALA A 158 -7.55 -18.59 -9.45
CA ALA A 158 -7.86 -17.79 -8.26
C ALA A 158 -8.25 -16.36 -8.61
N LEU A 159 -9.12 -15.79 -7.76
CA LEU A 159 -9.45 -14.37 -7.71
C LEU A 159 -8.87 -13.73 -6.45
N VAL A 160 -8.17 -12.61 -6.61
CA VAL A 160 -7.63 -11.80 -5.52
C VAL A 160 -8.24 -10.40 -5.56
N VAL A 161 -8.98 -10.04 -4.52
CA VAL A 161 -9.54 -8.69 -4.38
C VAL A 161 -8.59 -7.84 -3.54
N CYS A 162 -7.95 -6.86 -4.15
CA CYS A 162 -6.93 -6.02 -3.51
C CYS A 162 -7.43 -4.65 -3.09
N THR A 163 -8.45 -4.12 -3.74
CA THR A 163 -8.98 -2.77 -3.47
C THR A 163 -10.49 -2.82 -3.28
N GLU A 164 -10.99 -2.18 -2.22
CA GLU A 164 -12.37 -2.29 -1.74
C GLU A 164 -13.41 -1.45 -2.51
N TRP A 165 -13.33 -1.47 -3.85
CA TRP A 165 -14.30 -0.82 -4.73
C TRP A 165 -15.72 -1.32 -4.45
N GLN A 166 -16.70 -0.42 -4.57
CA GLN A 166 -18.09 -0.72 -4.21
C GLN A 166 -18.67 -1.89 -5.01
N GLU A 167 -18.34 -1.97 -6.30
CA GLU A 167 -18.78 -3.05 -7.20
C GLU A 167 -18.26 -4.44 -6.82
N PHE A 168 -17.13 -4.54 -6.10
CA PHE A 168 -16.57 -5.82 -5.68
C PHE A 168 -17.19 -6.34 -4.37
N ARG A 169 -17.98 -5.53 -3.66
CA ARG A 169 -18.53 -5.90 -2.33
C ARG A 169 -19.69 -6.87 -2.39
N THR A 170 -20.41 -6.88 -3.50
CA THR A 170 -21.58 -7.74 -3.71
C THR A 170 -21.45 -8.40 -5.09
N PRO A 171 -20.48 -9.31 -5.27
CA PRO A 171 -20.32 -10.01 -6.54
C PRO A 171 -21.53 -10.90 -6.81
N ASP A 172 -21.92 -10.95 -8.07
CA ASP A 172 -22.91 -11.91 -8.55
C ASP A 172 -22.22 -13.26 -8.79
N PHE A 173 -22.32 -14.14 -7.79
CA PHE A 173 -21.75 -15.47 -7.86
C PHE A 173 -22.32 -16.33 -9.01
N ALA A 174 -23.52 -16.03 -9.52
CA ALA A 174 -24.07 -16.75 -10.68
C ALA A 174 -23.32 -16.43 -11.98
N ARG A 175 -22.60 -15.30 -12.01
CA ARG A 175 -21.74 -14.89 -13.12
C ARG A 175 -20.29 -15.33 -12.94
N MET A 176 -19.94 -15.91 -11.80
CA MET A 176 -18.62 -16.46 -11.57
C MET A 176 -18.59 -17.90 -12.10
N PRO A 177 -17.59 -18.28 -12.91
CA PRO A 177 -17.42 -19.66 -13.31
C PRO A 177 -17.20 -20.55 -12.08
N SER A 178 -17.75 -21.76 -12.14
CA SER A 178 -17.71 -22.77 -11.09
C SER A 178 -16.35 -23.43 -10.96
#